data_AF-A0A7Y5CLW2-F1
#
_entry.id   AF-A0A7Y5CLW2-F1
#
_cell.length_a   1.000
_cell.length_b   1.000
_cell.length_c   1.000
_cell.angle_alpha   90.00
_cell.angle_beta   90.00
_cell.angle_gamma   90.00
#
_symmetry.space_group_name_H-M   'P 1'
#
loop_
_entity.id
_entity.type
_entity.pdbx_description
1 polymer ?
#
loop_
_entity_poly.entity_id
_entity_poly.type
_entity_poly.pdbx_seq_one_letter_code
_entity_poly.pdbx_strand_id
1 'polypeptide(L)'
;MTRMKRLSRLATLAGAISFALLIVGCNEKPISPIGNSDPVLPEQASQISRQTRKVLDPSRMKLLRPKAPRALQKGHVCSGTKSKLIKPDRKDNIDLCHEKLEFPAGAVNQETEISFVAVNDHLVELEIGPNVTFNAAATLTLHLKVVNLIDVNMAALTISRYDAASDNWIDLPSSIDDKQENISANITQAGRYALTWNVTPEEKEFIAWQGENWGGSRAKKMHRSKGGRLEFRGHEMEIPTFALRGDFKMVITEVDKEAAQVDFGPSGHFDQPVKVTICYKNLDTTGLDPSTFTVTWFDPVTRQWIDVGGTVDEKGKKIWVYVWHFTQYSLASR
;
A
#
# COMPACT_ATOMS: atom_id res chain seq x y z
N MET A 1 -56.03 15.69 37.93
CA MET A 1 -56.73 16.80 37.25
C MET A 1 -56.25 16.89 35.80
N THR A 2 -57.01 16.22 34.93
CA THR A 2 -57.54 16.69 33.64
C THR A 2 -56.75 17.67 32.74
N ARG A 3 -56.41 17.13 31.56
CA ARG A 3 -56.62 17.66 30.18
C ARG A 3 -55.56 18.54 29.49
N MET A 4 -54.96 17.89 28.48
CA MET A 4 -54.56 18.41 27.18
C MET A 4 -55.57 19.37 26.54
N LYS A 5 -55.06 20.35 25.77
CA LYS A 5 -55.51 20.73 24.41
C LYS A 5 -54.64 21.89 23.87
N ARG A 6 -53.96 21.70 22.73
CA ARG A 6 -54.37 22.32 21.45
C ARG A 6 -53.47 21.91 20.27
N LEU A 7 -54.18 21.79 19.14
CA LEU A 7 -53.87 21.25 17.83
C LEU A 7 -53.28 22.30 16.85
N SER A 8 -52.74 21.75 15.76
CA SER A 8 -52.81 22.21 14.34
C SER A 8 -51.76 23.23 13.88
N ARG A 9 -51.18 23.17 12.66
CA ARG A 9 -51.64 22.61 11.37
C ARG A 9 -50.48 22.09 10.49
N LEU A 10 -50.77 21.02 9.74
CA LEU A 10 -50.16 20.68 8.46
C LEU A 10 -50.65 21.65 7.36
N ALA A 11 -49.79 21.96 6.39
CA ALA A 11 -50.21 22.26 5.02
C ALA A 11 -49.09 21.86 4.03
N THR A 12 -49.33 20.74 3.36
CA THR A 12 -48.72 20.31 2.11
C THR A 12 -49.18 21.23 0.97
N LEU A 13 -48.33 21.56 -0.01
CA LEU A 13 -48.78 21.64 -1.40
C LEU A 13 -47.60 21.45 -2.37
N ALA A 14 -47.72 20.41 -3.19
CA ALA A 14 -47.00 20.22 -4.43
C ALA A 14 -47.64 21.08 -5.54
N GLY A 15 -46.85 21.47 -6.55
CA GLY A 15 -47.35 22.15 -7.74
C GLY A 15 -46.26 22.28 -8.81
N ALA A 16 -46.21 21.32 -9.72
CA ALA A 16 -45.45 21.38 -10.96
C ALA A 16 -46.21 22.20 -12.00
N ILE A 17 -45.55 23.09 -12.75
CA ILE A 17 -45.97 23.51 -14.12
C ILE A 17 -44.73 23.74 -14.99
N SER A 18 -44.83 23.19 -16.19
CA SER A 18 -43.88 23.09 -17.31
C SER A 18 -43.67 24.37 -18.14
N PHE A 19 -42.49 24.39 -18.79
CA PHE A 19 -42.14 24.95 -20.11
C PHE A 19 -42.51 26.41 -20.46
N ALA A 20 -41.47 27.23 -20.66
CA ALA A 20 -41.42 28.22 -21.72
C ALA A 20 -40.02 28.30 -22.33
N LEU A 21 -39.99 27.98 -23.62
CA LEU A 21 -38.90 28.10 -24.59
C LEU A 21 -38.56 29.58 -24.77
N LEU A 22 -37.27 29.96 -24.70
CA LEU A 22 -36.83 31.28 -25.15
C LEU A 22 -35.56 31.14 -25.99
N ILE A 23 -35.80 31.19 -27.29
CA ILE A 23 -34.81 31.36 -28.35
C ILE A 23 -34.38 32.82 -28.33
N VAL A 24 -33.10 33.08 -28.11
CA VAL A 24 -32.48 34.36 -28.48
C VAL A 24 -31.32 34.05 -29.41
N GLY A 25 -31.55 34.34 -30.69
CA GLY A 25 -30.51 34.42 -31.70
C GLY A 25 -29.74 35.73 -31.57
N CYS A 26 -28.42 35.64 -31.71
CA CYS A 26 -27.54 36.74 -32.12
C CYS A 26 -26.50 36.09 -33.04
N ASN A 27 -26.75 36.10 -34.34
CA ASN A 27 -26.14 37.01 -35.31
C ASN A 27 -24.62 36.86 -35.42
N GLU A 28 -24.24 36.07 -36.41
CA GLU A 28 -22.90 35.92 -36.96
C GLU A 28 -22.44 37.22 -37.64
N LYS A 29 -21.20 37.60 -37.41
CA LYS A 29 -20.39 38.32 -38.41
C LYS A 29 -19.09 37.55 -38.62
N PRO A 30 -18.69 37.29 -39.87
CA PRO A 30 -17.47 36.55 -40.18
C PRO A 30 -16.25 37.45 -39.97
N ILE A 31 -15.33 36.99 -39.12
CA ILE A 31 -13.97 37.53 -39.05
C ILE A 31 -13.12 36.72 -40.02
N SER A 32 -12.52 37.42 -40.99
CA SER A 32 -11.58 36.88 -41.98
C SER A 32 -10.32 36.31 -41.32
N PRO A 33 -9.65 35.32 -41.93
CA PRO A 33 -8.48 34.68 -41.34
C PRO A 33 -7.25 35.58 -41.49
N ILE A 34 -6.67 35.99 -40.36
CA ILE A 34 -5.38 36.66 -40.30
C ILE A 34 -4.36 35.65 -39.79
N GLY A 35 -3.34 35.39 -40.63
CA GLY A 35 -1.99 35.07 -40.20
C GLY A 35 -1.75 33.66 -39.67
N ASN A 36 -1.37 32.75 -40.58
CA ASN A 36 -0.50 31.64 -40.23
C ASN A 36 0.84 32.21 -39.73
N SER A 37 1.02 32.24 -38.41
CA SER A 37 2.34 32.14 -37.81
C SER A 37 2.49 30.72 -37.31
N ASP A 38 3.31 29.94 -38.00
CA ASP A 38 3.68 28.59 -37.62
C ASP A 38 4.08 28.55 -36.14
N PRO A 39 3.54 27.62 -35.33
CA PRO A 39 4.10 27.37 -34.02
C PRO A 39 5.51 26.82 -34.22
N VAL A 40 6.51 27.61 -33.80
CA VAL A 40 7.88 27.13 -33.60
C VAL A 40 7.83 26.03 -32.56
N LEU A 41 7.77 24.79 -33.05
CA LEU A 41 7.97 23.58 -32.26
C LEU A 41 9.38 23.63 -31.67
N PRO A 42 9.57 23.41 -30.36
CA PRO A 42 10.90 23.18 -29.82
C PRO A 42 11.39 21.83 -30.33
N GLU A 43 12.21 21.86 -31.38
CA GLU A 43 12.92 20.74 -32.00
C GLU A 43 14.04 20.18 -31.09
N GLN A 44 13.86 20.20 -29.76
CA GLN A 44 14.82 19.70 -28.78
C GLN A 44 14.37 18.45 -28.03
N ALA A 45 13.15 17.96 -28.24
CA ALA A 45 12.68 16.73 -27.58
C ALA A 45 12.96 15.43 -28.37
N SER A 46 13.36 15.49 -29.65
CA SER A 46 13.55 14.28 -30.48
C SER A 46 14.98 13.72 -30.49
N GLN A 47 15.96 14.44 -29.94
CA GLN A 47 17.37 13.98 -29.93
C GLN A 47 17.75 13.04 -28.78
N ILE A 48 16.85 12.76 -27.84
CA ILE A 48 17.10 11.75 -26.77
C ILE A 48 16.67 10.33 -27.20
N SER A 49 15.90 10.17 -28.28
CA SER A 49 15.28 8.89 -28.66
C SER A 49 16.09 8.01 -29.64
N ARG A 50 17.42 8.16 -29.69
CA ARG A 50 18.33 7.20 -30.37
C ARG A 50 19.59 6.91 -29.57
N GLN A 51 19.51 6.89 -28.25
CA GLN A 51 20.46 6.05 -27.50
C GLN A 51 20.11 4.59 -27.84
N THR A 52 20.91 3.96 -28.69
CA THR A 52 20.95 2.50 -28.79
C THR A 52 20.96 1.96 -27.37
N ARG A 53 19.87 1.30 -26.95
CA ARG A 53 19.78 0.63 -25.65
C ARG A 53 20.97 -0.31 -25.56
N LYS A 54 22.01 0.11 -24.85
CA LYS A 54 23.16 -0.73 -24.59
C LYS A 54 22.70 -1.67 -23.48
N VAL A 55 22.15 -2.81 -23.87
CA VAL A 55 21.91 -3.91 -22.95
C VAL A 55 23.27 -4.25 -22.39
N LEU A 56 23.50 -3.88 -21.12
CA LEU A 56 24.74 -4.24 -20.45
C LEU A 56 24.76 -5.76 -20.36
N ASP A 57 25.88 -6.34 -20.77
CA ASP A 57 26.13 -7.76 -20.60
C ASP A 57 26.03 -8.08 -19.09
N PRO A 58 25.08 -8.92 -18.66
CA PRO A 58 24.90 -9.26 -17.25
C PRO A 58 26.16 -9.85 -16.61
N SER A 59 27.06 -10.43 -17.42
CA SER A 59 28.35 -10.98 -16.95
C SER A 59 29.40 -9.91 -16.63
N ARG A 60 29.22 -8.67 -17.12
CA ARG A 60 30.12 -7.53 -16.88
C ARG A 60 29.61 -6.57 -15.81
N MET A 61 28.32 -6.61 -15.49
CA MET A 61 27.76 -5.89 -14.36
C MET A 61 28.15 -6.56 -13.05
N LYS A 62 29.04 -5.92 -12.28
CA LYS A 62 29.17 -6.24 -10.85
C LYS A 62 28.11 -5.45 -10.10
N LEU A 63 26.96 -6.08 -9.85
CA LEU A 63 26.14 -5.67 -8.72
C LEU A 63 27.02 -5.74 -7.47
N LEU A 64 26.99 -4.68 -6.66
CA LEU A 64 27.74 -4.61 -5.42
C LEU A 64 27.19 -5.73 -4.51
N ARG A 65 27.91 -6.85 -4.44
CA ARG A 65 27.54 -7.99 -3.58
C ARG A 65 28.34 -7.93 -2.29
N PRO A 66 27.74 -8.21 -1.12
CA PRO A 66 28.43 -8.14 0.15
C PRO A 66 29.10 -9.46 0.55
N LYS A 67 29.96 -9.35 1.57
CA LYS A 67 30.38 -10.46 2.45
C LYS A 67 29.16 -11.06 3.16
N ALA A 68 29.22 -12.38 3.42
CA ALA A 68 28.13 -13.15 4.02
C ALA A 68 27.43 -12.43 5.21
N PRO A 69 26.09 -12.33 5.21
CA PRO A 69 25.35 -11.57 6.20
C PRO A 69 25.40 -12.20 7.60
N ARG A 70 25.42 -11.36 8.64
CA ARG A 70 25.05 -11.76 10.00
C ARG A 70 23.53 -11.94 10.05
N ALA A 71 23.06 -13.06 10.58
CA ALA A 71 21.65 -13.43 10.66
C ALA A 71 20.76 -12.32 11.28
N LEU A 72 19.69 -11.97 10.58
CA LEU A 72 18.61 -11.09 11.04
C LEU A 72 17.87 -11.72 12.25
N GLN A 73 17.58 -10.92 13.27
CA GLN A 73 16.75 -11.31 14.42
C GLN A 73 15.30 -11.56 13.96
N LYS A 74 14.83 -12.81 14.07
CA LYS A 74 13.40 -13.19 13.93
C LYS A 74 12.57 -12.47 14.99
N GLY A 75 11.70 -11.55 14.58
CA GLY A 75 10.85 -10.77 15.48
C GLY A 75 9.37 -11.16 15.41
N HIS A 76 8.86 -11.74 16.50
CA HIS A 76 7.51 -11.53 17.06
C HIS A 76 6.30 -12.09 16.30
N VAL A 77 6.43 -13.26 15.68
CA VAL A 77 5.24 -14.03 15.28
C VAL A 77 5.17 -15.29 16.10
N CYS A 78 4.06 -15.45 16.80
CA CYS A 78 3.81 -16.61 17.63
C CYS A 78 3.18 -17.73 16.81
N SER A 79 4.00 -18.68 16.37
CA SER A 79 3.51 -19.99 15.93
C SER A 79 3.09 -20.81 17.15
N GLY A 80 1.88 -21.38 17.17
CA GLY A 80 1.50 -22.27 18.25
C GLY A 80 0.04 -22.71 18.25
N THR A 81 -0.23 -23.69 19.11
CA THR A 81 -1.57 -24.22 19.38
C THR A 81 -1.85 -24.11 20.86
N LYS A 82 -3.05 -23.64 21.22
CA LYS A 82 -3.60 -23.79 22.57
C LYS A 82 -4.97 -24.42 22.53
N SER A 83 -5.22 -25.34 23.45
CA SER A 83 -6.54 -25.94 23.64
C SER A 83 -7.04 -25.68 25.05
N LYS A 84 -8.36 -25.53 25.22
CA LYS A 84 -8.99 -25.39 26.52
C LYS A 84 -10.39 -26.01 26.51
N LEU A 85 -10.74 -26.66 27.61
CA LEU A 85 -12.10 -27.12 27.85
C LEU A 85 -12.99 -25.94 28.26
N ILE A 86 -13.93 -25.56 27.40
CA ILE A 86 -14.89 -24.48 27.60
C ILE A 86 -16.16 -25.06 28.22
N LYS A 87 -16.63 -24.46 29.32
CA LYS A 87 -17.82 -24.93 30.05
C LYS A 87 -19.05 -24.09 29.71
N PRO A 88 -20.26 -24.68 29.69
CA PRO A 88 -21.49 -23.98 29.33
C PRO A 88 -21.94 -22.95 30.39
N ASP A 89 -21.54 -23.10 31.64
CA ASP A 89 -22.12 -22.39 32.79
C ASP A 89 -21.33 -21.14 33.23
N ARG A 90 -20.23 -20.80 32.55
CA ARG A 90 -19.37 -19.68 32.93
C ARG A 90 -18.72 -19.00 31.73
N LYS A 91 -18.20 -17.79 31.95
CA LYS A 91 -17.31 -17.12 30.99
C LYS A 91 -15.96 -17.84 30.96
N ASP A 92 -15.42 -18.07 29.79
CA ASP A 92 -14.08 -18.65 29.59
C ASP A 92 -13.33 -17.88 28.48
N ASN A 93 -12.01 -18.08 28.38
CA ASN A 93 -11.17 -17.53 27.32
C ASN A 93 -9.99 -18.44 26.98
N ILE A 94 -9.43 -18.26 25.78
CA ILE A 94 -8.18 -18.84 25.30
C ILE A 94 -7.30 -17.69 24.79
N ASP A 95 -6.14 -17.49 25.44
CA ASP A 95 -5.14 -16.50 25.02
C ASP A 95 -3.99 -17.21 24.30
N LEU A 96 -3.86 -17.04 22.98
CA LEU A 96 -2.73 -17.53 22.20
C LEU A 96 -1.81 -16.33 21.93
N CYS A 97 -0.71 -16.19 22.67
CA CYS A 97 0.18 -15.03 22.60
C CYS A 97 -0.51 -13.65 22.69
N HIS A 98 -0.82 -13.03 21.55
CA HIS A 98 -1.45 -11.72 21.47
C HIS A 98 -2.90 -11.82 20.99
N GLU A 99 -3.34 -12.99 20.55
CA GLU A 99 -4.67 -13.28 20.11
C GLU A 99 -5.50 -13.81 21.28
N LYS A 100 -6.76 -13.41 21.35
CA LYS A 100 -7.67 -13.75 22.44
C LYS A 100 -9.02 -14.18 21.91
N LEU A 101 -9.52 -15.30 22.41
CA LEU A 101 -10.85 -15.82 22.12
C LEU A 101 -11.66 -15.90 23.42
N GLU A 102 -12.74 -15.11 23.53
CA GLU A 102 -13.59 -15.05 24.73
C GLU A 102 -14.96 -15.67 24.49
N PHE A 103 -15.38 -16.54 25.41
CA PHE A 103 -16.67 -17.21 25.39
C PHE A 103 -17.55 -16.67 26.52
N PRO A 104 -18.73 -16.10 26.23
CA PRO A 104 -19.71 -15.82 27.28
C PRO A 104 -20.29 -17.12 27.86
N ALA A 105 -20.91 -17.04 29.05
CA ALA A 105 -21.68 -18.16 29.59
C ALA A 105 -22.80 -18.55 28.60
N GLY A 106 -23.00 -19.85 28.41
CA GLY A 106 -23.94 -20.41 27.44
C GLY A 106 -23.42 -20.49 26.00
N ALA A 107 -22.19 -20.05 25.70
CA ALA A 107 -21.65 -20.12 24.33
C ALA A 107 -21.57 -21.55 23.77
N VAL A 108 -21.38 -22.54 24.64
CA VAL A 108 -21.44 -23.97 24.31
C VAL A 108 -22.59 -24.63 25.09
N ASN A 109 -23.16 -25.72 24.58
CA ASN A 109 -24.26 -26.46 25.23
C ASN A 109 -23.76 -27.54 26.21
N GLN A 110 -22.51 -27.96 26.07
CA GLN A 110 -21.83 -28.94 26.90
C GLN A 110 -20.34 -28.60 26.99
N GLU A 111 -19.62 -29.21 27.91
CA GLU A 111 -18.17 -29.06 27.99
C GLU A 111 -17.54 -29.44 26.64
N THR A 112 -16.84 -28.48 26.02
CA THR A 112 -16.30 -28.63 24.66
C THR A 112 -14.84 -28.20 24.67
N GLU A 113 -13.93 -29.09 24.27
CA GLU A 113 -12.53 -28.72 24.07
C GLU A 113 -12.42 -27.89 22.80
N ILE A 114 -11.92 -26.66 22.92
CA ILE A 114 -11.68 -25.77 21.79
C ILE A 114 -10.17 -25.61 21.61
N SER A 115 -9.69 -25.83 20.39
CA SER A 115 -8.32 -25.53 19.95
C SER A 115 -8.27 -24.21 19.21
N PHE A 116 -7.20 -23.45 19.43
CA PHE A 116 -6.90 -22.17 18.81
C PHE A 116 -5.47 -22.22 18.27
N VAL A 117 -5.33 -22.20 16.95
CA VAL A 117 -4.06 -22.46 16.23
C VAL A 117 -3.72 -21.27 15.36
N ALA A 118 -2.48 -20.77 15.43
CA ALA A 118 -1.95 -19.83 14.44
C ALA A 118 -1.33 -20.63 13.27
N VAL A 119 -1.88 -20.45 12.07
CA VAL A 119 -1.59 -21.28 10.88
C VAL A 119 -0.48 -20.70 10.02
N ASN A 120 -0.32 -19.38 9.98
CA ASN A 120 0.67 -18.70 9.14
C ASN A 120 1.40 -17.61 9.93
N ASP A 121 2.73 -17.60 9.83
CA ASP A 121 3.59 -16.65 10.54
C ASP A 121 3.63 -15.26 9.86
N HIS A 122 2.98 -15.06 8.72
CA HIS A 122 3.02 -13.79 7.97
C HIS A 122 1.65 -13.13 7.81
N LEU A 123 0.58 -13.90 7.96
CA LEU A 123 -0.80 -13.47 7.92
C LEU A 123 -1.46 -14.04 9.17
N VAL A 124 -2.17 -13.24 9.96
CA VAL A 124 -2.88 -13.72 11.15
C VAL A 124 -4.03 -14.61 10.70
N GLU A 125 -3.71 -15.86 10.39
CA GLU A 125 -4.65 -16.92 10.06
C GLU A 125 -4.76 -17.85 11.26
N LEU A 126 -6.00 -18.07 11.68
CA LEU A 126 -6.33 -18.81 12.88
C LEU A 126 -7.30 -19.92 12.55
N GLU A 127 -7.03 -21.11 13.08
CA GLU A 127 -7.96 -22.22 13.05
C GLU A 127 -8.53 -22.45 14.45
N ILE A 128 -9.86 -22.40 14.55
CA ILE A 128 -10.62 -22.71 15.75
C ILE A 128 -11.31 -24.03 15.51
N GLY A 129 -11.04 -25.03 16.33
CA GLY A 129 -11.63 -26.36 16.23
C GLY A 129 -12.14 -26.88 17.58
N PRO A 130 -12.93 -27.96 17.62
CA PRO A 130 -13.52 -28.65 16.47
C PRO A 130 -14.64 -27.82 15.80
N ASN A 131 -15.10 -28.21 14.61
CA ASN A 131 -16.20 -27.55 13.90
C ASN A 131 -17.52 -27.61 14.69
N VAL A 132 -17.74 -26.62 15.55
CA VAL A 132 -18.93 -26.48 16.38
C VAL A 132 -19.60 -25.13 16.13
N THR A 133 -20.93 -25.08 16.26
CA THR A 133 -21.70 -23.83 16.29
C THR A 133 -21.88 -23.42 17.75
N PHE A 134 -21.64 -22.15 18.05
CA PHE A 134 -21.81 -21.60 19.39
C PHE A 134 -23.27 -21.13 19.57
N ASN A 135 -23.86 -21.36 20.75
CA ASN A 135 -25.21 -20.89 21.05
C ASN A 135 -25.26 -19.39 21.36
N ALA A 136 -24.11 -18.83 21.76
CA ALA A 136 -23.91 -17.39 21.94
C ALA A 136 -22.58 -17.00 21.27
N ALA A 137 -22.54 -15.80 20.71
CA ALA A 137 -21.35 -15.36 19.98
C ALA A 137 -20.13 -15.25 20.91
N ALA A 138 -19.02 -15.87 20.50
CA ALA A 138 -17.72 -15.66 21.10
C ALA A 138 -17.07 -14.40 20.51
N THR A 139 -16.20 -13.74 21.26
CA THR A 139 -15.45 -12.57 20.78
C THR A 139 -14.03 -12.98 20.44
N LEU A 140 -13.66 -12.90 19.17
CA LEU A 140 -12.29 -13.05 18.69
C LEU A 140 -11.65 -11.66 18.68
N THR A 141 -10.49 -11.52 19.31
CA THR A 141 -9.68 -10.29 19.33
C THR A 141 -8.27 -10.58 18.84
N LEU A 142 -7.84 -9.83 17.84
CA LEU A 142 -6.50 -9.91 17.26
C LEU A 142 -5.73 -8.64 17.60
N HIS A 143 -4.54 -8.81 18.15
CA HIS A 143 -3.66 -7.69 18.43
C HIS A 143 -2.88 -7.32 17.18
N LEU A 144 -2.99 -6.06 16.80
CA LEU A 144 -2.52 -5.54 15.53
C LEU A 144 -1.04 -5.14 15.54
N LYS A 145 -0.41 -5.12 16.71
CA LYS A 145 1.04 -4.84 16.91
C LYS A 145 1.99 -5.74 16.11
N VAL A 146 1.54 -6.90 15.64
CA VAL A 146 2.31 -7.77 14.73
C VAL A 146 2.43 -7.16 13.33
N VAL A 147 1.48 -6.31 12.96
CA VAL A 147 1.46 -5.60 11.68
C VAL A 147 2.03 -4.20 11.94
N ASN A 148 3.11 -3.84 11.25
CA ASN A 148 3.67 -2.48 11.35
C ASN A 148 2.75 -1.52 10.60
N LEU A 149 1.66 -1.11 11.25
CA LEU A 149 0.48 -0.49 10.62
C LEU A 149 0.61 0.99 10.35
N ILE A 150 1.83 1.55 10.40
CA ILE A 150 2.08 3.00 10.34
C ILE A 150 1.47 3.65 9.07
N ASP A 151 1.18 2.87 8.02
CA ASP A 151 0.61 3.35 6.77
C ASP A 151 -0.67 2.63 6.30
N VAL A 152 -1.22 1.75 7.14
CA VAL A 152 -2.42 0.97 6.82
C VAL A 152 -3.66 1.78 7.15
N ASN A 153 -4.57 1.92 6.20
CA ASN A 153 -5.92 2.43 6.49
C ASN A 153 -6.63 1.41 7.37
N MET A 154 -6.48 1.58 8.69
CA MET A 154 -7.07 0.71 9.71
C MET A 154 -8.56 0.48 9.46
N ALA A 155 -9.29 1.48 8.96
CA ALA A 155 -10.72 1.38 8.68
C ALA A 155 -11.09 0.31 7.63
N ALA A 156 -10.12 -0.20 6.87
CA ALA A 156 -10.32 -1.24 5.86
C ALA A 156 -9.91 -2.64 6.34
N LEU A 157 -9.37 -2.78 7.55
CA LEU A 157 -9.09 -4.07 8.17
C LEU A 157 -10.40 -4.73 8.61
N THR A 158 -10.54 -6.01 8.29
CA THR A 158 -11.67 -6.83 8.74
C THR A 158 -11.20 -8.22 9.16
N ILE A 159 -12.00 -8.88 9.99
CA ILE A 159 -11.81 -10.29 10.29
C ILE A 159 -12.73 -11.04 9.34
N SER A 160 -12.19 -11.91 8.51
CA SER A 160 -13.00 -12.75 7.63
C SER A 160 -12.98 -14.19 8.10
N ARG A 161 -14.06 -14.89 7.81
CA ARG A 161 -14.22 -16.32 8.03
C ARG A 161 -14.19 -17.04 6.69
N TYR A 162 -13.43 -18.12 6.59
CA TYR A 162 -13.47 -18.97 5.42
C TYR A 162 -14.77 -19.80 5.40
N ASP A 163 -15.52 -19.71 4.32
CA ASP A 163 -16.71 -20.51 4.06
C ASP A 163 -16.40 -21.60 3.03
N ALA A 164 -16.26 -22.83 3.52
CA ALA A 164 -15.93 -23.98 2.69
C ALA A 164 -17.03 -24.31 1.67
N ALA A 165 -18.29 -23.89 1.88
CA ALA A 165 -19.37 -24.17 0.95
C ALA A 165 -19.26 -23.33 -0.33
N SER A 166 -18.81 -22.09 -0.19
CA SER A 166 -18.62 -21.15 -1.31
C SER A 166 -17.18 -21.02 -1.77
N ASP A 167 -16.24 -21.71 -1.11
CA ASP A 167 -14.78 -21.57 -1.29
C ASP A 167 -14.33 -20.11 -1.29
N ASN A 168 -14.85 -19.34 -0.33
CA ASN A 168 -14.63 -17.89 -0.27
C ASN A 168 -14.47 -17.40 1.18
N TRP A 169 -13.85 -16.24 1.33
CA TRP A 169 -13.78 -15.53 2.60
C TRP A 169 -14.97 -14.59 2.74
N ILE A 170 -15.61 -14.60 3.91
CA ILE A 170 -16.74 -13.75 4.26
C ILE A 170 -16.32 -12.80 5.36
N ASP A 171 -16.43 -11.50 5.11
CA ASP A 171 -16.10 -10.48 6.10
C ASP A 171 -17.13 -10.46 7.24
N LEU A 172 -16.61 -10.39 8.46
CA LEU A 172 -17.42 -10.26 9.65
C LEU A 172 -17.52 -8.77 10.05
N PRO A 173 -18.64 -8.36 10.67
CA PRO A 173 -18.69 -7.07 11.34
C PRO A 173 -17.61 -7.01 12.43
N SER A 174 -16.60 -6.18 12.21
CA SER A 174 -15.47 -5.98 13.11
C SER A 174 -15.51 -4.59 13.74
N SER A 175 -14.91 -4.47 14.93
CA SER A 175 -14.67 -3.21 15.61
C SER A 175 -13.19 -3.05 15.89
N ILE A 176 -12.65 -1.87 15.62
CA ILE A 176 -11.24 -1.55 15.86
C ILE A 176 -11.14 -0.65 17.09
N ASP A 177 -10.34 -1.07 18.07
CA ASP A 177 -9.87 -0.21 19.16
C ASP A 177 -8.49 0.32 18.75
N ASP A 178 -8.48 1.54 18.24
CA ASP A 178 -7.28 2.23 17.75
C ASP A 178 -6.27 2.54 18.88
N LYS A 179 -6.75 2.70 20.11
CA LYS A 179 -5.88 2.98 21.27
C LYS A 179 -5.16 1.75 21.76
N GLN A 180 -5.81 0.59 21.66
CA GLN A 180 -5.23 -0.68 22.10
C GLN A 180 -4.61 -1.48 20.96
N GLU A 181 -4.65 -0.96 19.72
CA GLU A 181 -4.20 -1.66 18.53
C GLU A 181 -4.86 -3.04 18.41
N ASN A 182 -6.17 -3.11 18.59
CA ASN A 182 -6.92 -4.37 18.54
C ASN A 182 -8.03 -4.30 17.49
N ILE A 183 -8.29 -5.43 16.84
CA ILE A 183 -9.52 -5.65 16.06
C ILE A 183 -10.27 -6.83 16.64
N SER A 184 -11.58 -6.67 16.80
CA SER A 184 -12.43 -7.72 17.36
C SER A 184 -13.62 -7.99 16.46
N ALA A 185 -14.07 -9.24 16.44
CA ALA A 185 -15.30 -9.67 15.77
C ALA A 185 -16.05 -10.70 16.62
N ASN A 186 -17.37 -10.68 16.51
CA ASN A 186 -18.22 -11.69 17.11
C ASN A 186 -18.35 -12.88 16.16
N ILE A 187 -18.02 -14.08 16.64
CA ILE A 187 -18.06 -15.32 15.87
C ILE A 187 -19.09 -16.28 16.49
N THR A 188 -19.86 -16.95 15.64
CA THR A 188 -20.92 -17.88 16.06
C THR A 188 -20.60 -19.35 15.75
N GLN A 189 -19.42 -19.62 15.18
CA GLN A 189 -18.98 -20.97 14.87
C GLN A 189 -17.46 -21.08 14.95
N ALA A 190 -16.95 -22.27 15.15
CA ALA A 190 -15.55 -22.59 14.93
C ALA A 190 -15.24 -22.63 13.42
N GLY A 191 -13.96 -22.61 13.04
CA GLY A 191 -13.52 -22.60 11.66
C GLY A 191 -12.20 -21.84 11.44
N ARG A 192 -11.89 -21.54 10.17
CA ARG A 192 -10.73 -20.74 9.78
C ARG A 192 -11.09 -19.26 9.70
N TYR A 193 -10.26 -18.44 10.31
CA TYR A 193 -10.39 -17.00 10.39
C TYR A 193 -9.09 -16.35 9.92
N ALA A 194 -9.19 -15.20 9.27
CA ALA A 194 -8.03 -14.43 8.88
C ALA A 194 -8.29 -12.95 9.10
N LEU A 195 -7.24 -12.22 9.48
CA LEU A 195 -7.23 -10.78 9.27
C LEU A 195 -7.12 -10.54 7.76
N THR A 196 -8.16 -9.96 7.17
CA THR A 196 -8.15 -9.57 5.77
C THR A 196 -8.20 -8.06 5.66
N TRP A 197 -7.94 -7.59 4.46
CA TRP A 197 -7.93 -6.17 4.18
C TRP A 197 -8.69 -5.91 2.89
N ASN A 198 -9.80 -5.19 3.02
CA ASN A 198 -10.60 -4.69 1.91
C ASN A 198 -9.96 -3.44 1.33
N VAL A 199 -8.81 -3.66 0.72
CA VAL A 199 -8.08 -2.68 -0.05
C VAL A 199 -8.32 -2.90 -1.53
N THR A 200 -8.32 -1.80 -2.26
CA THR A 200 -8.29 -1.81 -3.73
C THR A 200 -7.08 -2.62 -4.22
N PRO A 201 -7.11 -3.22 -5.42
CA PRO A 201 -5.96 -3.92 -5.98
C PRO A 201 -4.67 -3.08 -5.93
N GLU A 202 -4.77 -1.77 -6.18
CA GLU A 202 -3.65 -0.83 -6.12
C GLU A 202 -3.07 -0.68 -4.70
N GLU A 203 -3.95 -0.65 -3.69
CA GLU A 203 -3.53 -0.64 -2.30
C GLU A 203 -2.96 -2.00 -1.87
N LYS A 204 -3.50 -3.13 -2.34
CA LYS A 204 -2.95 -4.48 -2.09
C LYS A 204 -1.52 -4.59 -2.62
N GLU A 205 -1.25 -4.10 -3.83
CA GLU A 205 0.10 -4.02 -4.38
C GLU A 205 1.01 -3.16 -3.50
N PHE A 206 0.52 -2.00 -3.04
CA PHE A 206 1.28 -1.13 -2.15
C PHE A 206 1.62 -1.77 -0.79
N ILE A 207 0.71 -2.57 -0.23
CA ILE A 207 0.86 -3.22 1.08
C ILE A 207 1.73 -4.46 0.99
N ALA A 208 1.51 -5.32 -0.01
CA ALA A 208 2.39 -6.46 -0.29
C ALA A 208 3.84 -5.98 -0.44
N TRP A 209 4.00 -4.84 -1.12
CA TRP A 209 5.30 -4.19 -1.26
C TRP A 209 5.90 -3.66 0.06
N GLN A 210 5.10 -3.18 1.01
CA GLN A 210 5.58 -2.80 2.37
C GLN A 210 5.99 -4.03 3.20
N GLY A 211 5.22 -5.12 3.13
CA GLY A 211 5.45 -6.33 3.94
C GLY A 211 6.71 -7.12 3.56
N GLU A 212 7.10 -7.07 2.28
CA GLU A 212 8.32 -7.72 1.80
C GLU A 212 9.59 -6.87 2.04
N ASN A 213 9.46 -5.55 2.20
CA ASN A 213 10.58 -4.62 2.28
C ASN A 213 10.71 -4.00 3.69
N TRP A 214 11.30 -4.75 4.62
CA TRP A 214 11.58 -4.31 6.01
C TRP A 214 12.64 -3.19 6.12
N GLY A 215 13.14 -2.68 5.00
CA GLY A 215 13.86 -1.42 4.93
C GLY A 215 12.85 -0.28 4.92
N GLY A 216 12.75 0.47 6.02
CA GLY A 216 11.69 1.47 6.23
C GLY A 216 11.32 2.33 5.01
N SER A 217 10.10 2.84 5.01
CA SER A 217 9.51 3.62 3.92
C SER A 217 9.29 5.08 4.33
N ARG A 218 9.08 5.97 3.35
CA ARG A 218 8.47 7.28 3.57
C ARG A 218 7.45 7.57 2.50
N ALA A 219 6.26 7.96 2.93
CA ALA A 219 5.19 8.36 2.03
C ALA A 219 4.89 9.87 2.09
N LYS A 220 4.38 10.42 0.99
CA LYS A 220 3.88 11.81 0.91
C LYS A 220 2.80 11.94 -0.17
N LYS A 221 1.73 12.66 0.14
CA LYS A 221 0.75 13.06 -0.87
C LYS A 221 1.37 14.10 -1.80
N MET A 222 1.35 13.82 -3.10
CA MET A 222 1.86 14.69 -4.15
C MET A 222 0.69 15.23 -4.97
N HIS A 223 0.77 16.52 -5.32
CA HIS A 223 -0.28 17.19 -6.08
C HIS A 223 0.21 17.49 -7.49
N ARG A 224 -0.58 17.12 -8.49
CA ARG A 224 -0.28 17.36 -9.91
C ARG A 224 0.05 18.83 -10.17
N SER A 225 -0.76 19.74 -9.65
CA SER A 225 -0.62 21.18 -9.87
C SER A 225 0.50 21.86 -9.08
N LYS A 226 1.22 21.13 -8.21
CA LYS A 226 2.31 21.68 -7.40
C LYS A 226 3.64 20.93 -7.58
N GLY A 227 3.59 19.70 -8.08
CA GLY A 227 4.73 18.78 -8.01
C GLY A 227 5.13 18.52 -6.56
N GLY A 228 6.43 18.32 -6.34
CA GLY A 228 7.01 18.30 -5.01
C GLY A 228 8.29 17.49 -4.91
N ARG A 229 8.87 17.49 -3.71
CA ARG A 229 10.03 16.67 -3.34
C ARG A 229 9.65 15.64 -2.29
N LEU A 230 10.10 14.41 -2.47
CA LEU A 230 10.04 13.31 -1.50
C LEU A 230 11.46 12.80 -1.25
N GLU A 231 11.84 12.66 0.02
CA GLU A 231 13.21 12.27 0.40
C GLU A 231 13.16 11.23 1.51
N PHE A 232 13.95 10.17 1.37
CA PHE A 232 14.12 9.14 2.38
C PHE A 232 15.56 8.64 2.41
N ARG A 233 16.24 8.77 3.56
CA ARG A 233 17.64 8.33 3.76
C ARG A 233 18.64 8.84 2.72
N GLY A 234 18.40 10.06 2.22
CA GLY A 234 19.24 10.70 1.20
C GLY A 234 18.87 10.35 -0.25
N HIS A 235 18.04 9.32 -0.46
CA HIS A 235 17.36 9.08 -1.74
C HIS A 235 16.26 10.11 -1.92
N GLU A 236 16.09 10.61 -3.13
CA GLU A 236 15.20 11.72 -3.40
C GLU A 236 14.50 11.58 -4.75
N MET A 237 13.26 12.04 -4.80
CA MET A 237 12.51 12.26 -6.02
C MET A 237 12.00 13.70 -6.07
N GLU A 238 12.37 14.43 -7.11
CA GLU A 238 11.86 15.77 -7.41
C GLU A 238 10.91 15.69 -8.61
N ILE A 239 9.62 15.89 -8.34
CA ILE A 239 8.53 15.81 -9.31
C ILE A 239 8.16 17.24 -9.74
N PRO A 240 8.32 17.61 -11.03
CA PRO A 240 7.92 18.93 -11.50
C PRO A 240 6.39 19.08 -11.52
N THR A 241 5.95 20.32 -11.63
CA THR A 241 4.52 20.63 -11.74
C THR A 241 3.95 20.06 -13.04
N PHE A 242 2.78 19.43 -12.96
CA PHE A 242 2.11 18.71 -14.05
C PHE A 242 2.84 17.48 -14.59
N ALA A 243 3.87 16.96 -13.91
CA ALA A 243 4.48 15.67 -14.26
C ALA A 243 3.57 14.48 -13.92
N LEU A 244 2.68 14.65 -12.95
CA LEU A 244 1.72 13.63 -12.54
C LEU A 244 0.45 13.70 -13.38
N ARG A 245 -0.17 12.55 -13.67
CA ARG A 245 -1.50 12.49 -14.32
C ARG A 245 -2.64 12.87 -13.39
N GLY A 246 -2.44 12.74 -12.08
CA GLY A 246 -3.39 13.09 -11.03
C GLY A 246 -2.69 13.30 -9.69
N ASP A 247 -3.46 13.60 -8.65
CA ASP A 247 -2.95 13.67 -7.29
C ASP A 247 -2.87 12.25 -6.70
N PHE A 248 -1.74 11.86 -6.12
CA PHE A 248 -1.61 10.54 -5.46
C PHE A 248 -0.53 10.51 -4.36
N LYS A 249 -0.56 9.47 -3.53
CA LYS A 249 0.43 9.21 -2.47
C LYS A 249 1.65 8.53 -3.09
N MET A 250 2.81 9.18 -3.05
CA MET A 250 4.10 8.62 -3.46
C MET A 250 4.82 8.03 -2.26
N VAL A 251 5.58 6.96 -2.47
CA VAL A 251 6.36 6.29 -1.43
C VAL A 251 7.76 5.97 -1.94
N ILE A 252 8.76 6.17 -1.09
CA ILE A 252 10.14 5.70 -1.31
C ILE A 252 10.40 4.61 -0.28
N THR A 253 10.85 3.43 -0.70
CA THR A 253 11.47 2.48 0.23
C THR A 253 12.83 2.02 -0.27
N GLU A 254 13.70 1.79 0.70
CA GLU A 254 15.05 1.26 0.47
C GLU A 254 14.96 -0.26 0.54
N VAL A 255 15.00 -0.91 -0.64
CA VAL A 255 14.84 -2.36 -0.80
C VAL A 255 16.12 -3.09 -0.40
N ASP A 256 17.26 -2.59 -0.88
CA ASP A 256 18.57 -3.14 -0.56
C ASP A 256 19.55 -2.00 -0.29
N LYS A 257 19.99 -1.91 0.97
CA LYS A 257 20.95 -0.90 1.42
C LYS A 257 22.32 -1.07 0.79
N GLU A 258 22.69 -2.28 0.40
CA GLU A 258 24.02 -2.66 -0.05
C GLU A 258 24.19 -2.44 -1.56
N ALA A 259 23.08 -2.47 -2.30
CA ALA A 259 23.02 -2.08 -3.71
C ALA A 259 22.53 -0.63 -3.93
N ALA A 260 22.19 0.08 -2.84
CA ALA A 260 21.40 1.32 -2.89
C ALA A 260 20.17 1.17 -3.80
N GLN A 261 19.48 0.03 -3.66
CA GLN A 261 18.27 -0.30 -4.39
C GLN A 261 17.09 0.39 -3.70
N VAL A 262 16.38 1.19 -4.47
CA VAL A 262 15.28 2.01 -4.01
C VAL A 262 14.10 1.76 -4.91
N ASP A 263 12.92 1.66 -4.32
CA ASP A 263 11.69 1.56 -5.07
C ASP A 263 10.76 2.74 -4.76
N PHE A 264 10.19 3.29 -5.83
CA PHE A 264 9.35 4.47 -5.82
C PHE A 264 7.93 4.04 -6.20
N GLY A 265 7.07 3.90 -5.19
CA GLY A 265 5.70 3.45 -5.28
C GLY A 265 4.68 4.61 -5.41
N PRO A 266 3.46 4.38 -5.95
CA PRO A 266 3.00 3.18 -6.70
C PRO A 266 3.83 2.96 -7.98
N SER A 267 3.53 2.06 -8.93
CA SER A 267 4.22 2.06 -10.24
C SER A 267 3.45 2.91 -11.27
N GLY A 268 4.13 3.52 -12.25
CA GLY A 268 3.44 4.27 -13.31
C GLY A 268 4.32 5.11 -14.23
N HIS A 269 3.70 6.06 -14.94
CA HIS A 269 4.36 6.95 -15.91
C HIS A 269 4.08 8.42 -15.60
N PHE A 270 5.05 9.28 -15.93
CA PHE A 270 4.97 10.72 -15.80
C PHE A 270 4.75 11.39 -17.16
N ASP A 271 4.03 12.51 -17.15
CA ASP A 271 3.83 13.36 -18.33
C ASP A 271 5.05 14.28 -18.57
N GLN A 272 5.97 14.37 -17.61
CA GLN A 272 7.23 15.11 -17.68
C GLN A 272 8.35 14.34 -16.96
N PRO A 273 9.63 14.53 -17.32
CA PRO A 273 10.72 13.83 -16.65
C PRO A 273 10.83 14.25 -15.18
N VAL A 274 10.98 13.26 -14.31
CA VAL A 274 11.16 13.40 -12.87
C VAL A 274 12.62 13.13 -12.53
N LYS A 275 13.19 13.93 -11.63
CA LYS A 275 14.58 13.72 -11.19
C LYS A 275 14.59 12.72 -10.02
N VAL A 276 15.26 11.60 -10.22
CA VAL A 276 15.54 10.60 -9.19
C VAL A 276 16.99 10.74 -8.77
N THR A 277 17.23 10.76 -7.45
CA THR A 277 18.56 10.81 -6.85
C THR A 277 18.74 9.63 -5.92
N ILE A 278 19.81 8.86 -6.12
CA ILE A 278 20.20 7.73 -5.28
C ILE A 278 21.43 8.14 -4.48
N CYS A 279 21.34 7.99 -3.16
CA CYS A 279 22.45 8.25 -2.25
C CYS A 279 23.25 6.97 -2.02
N TYR A 280 24.56 7.02 -2.27
CA TYR A 280 25.48 5.90 -2.05
C TYR A 280 26.51 6.19 -0.94
N LYS A 281 26.26 7.20 -0.10
CA LYS A 281 27.13 7.58 1.01
C LYS A 281 27.45 6.43 1.98
N ASN A 282 26.52 5.48 2.13
CA ASN A 282 26.63 4.35 3.05
C ASN A 282 27.10 3.05 2.38
N LEU A 283 27.43 3.09 1.08
CA LEU A 283 27.96 1.93 0.36
C LEU A 283 29.47 1.82 0.55
N ASP A 284 29.96 0.58 0.66
CA ASP A 284 31.39 0.31 0.51
C ASP A 284 31.77 0.40 -0.97
N THR A 285 32.27 1.56 -1.38
CA THR A 285 32.76 1.79 -2.74
C THR A 285 34.27 1.62 -2.85
N THR A 286 34.90 0.93 -1.89
CA THR A 286 36.37 0.75 -1.88
C THR A 286 36.83 0.00 -3.13
N GLY A 287 37.77 0.58 -3.86
CA GLY A 287 38.32 -0.02 -5.09
C GLY A 287 37.44 0.14 -6.33
N LEU A 288 36.37 0.94 -6.25
CA LEU A 288 35.54 1.31 -7.39
C LEU A 288 35.79 2.77 -7.77
N ASP A 289 35.65 3.07 -9.06
CA ASP A 289 35.69 4.43 -9.59
C ASP A 289 34.27 5.01 -9.64
N PRO A 290 33.91 5.98 -8.75
CA PRO A 290 32.57 6.55 -8.72
C PRO A 290 32.16 7.21 -10.03
N SER A 291 33.10 7.66 -10.86
CA SER A 291 32.79 8.29 -12.16
C SER A 291 32.19 7.30 -13.16
N THR A 292 32.33 6.00 -12.91
CA THR A 292 31.75 4.91 -13.72
C THR A 292 30.37 4.47 -13.24
N PHE A 293 29.87 5.05 -12.14
CA PHE A 293 28.57 4.69 -11.60
C PHE A 293 27.44 5.11 -12.54
N THR A 294 26.43 4.26 -12.60
CA THR A 294 25.21 4.49 -13.37
C THR A 294 23.98 4.09 -12.54
N VAL A 295 22.84 4.69 -12.85
CA VAL A 295 21.55 4.23 -12.34
C VAL A 295 21.03 3.15 -13.28
N THR A 296 20.57 2.04 -12.71
CA THR A 296 19.84 1.01 -13.43
C THR A 296 18.38 0.99 -12.98
N TRP A 297 17.50 0.62 -13.90
CA TRP A 297 16.07 0.43 -13.68
C TRP A 297 15.70 -1.04 -13.88
N PHE A 298 14.87 -1.61 -13.02
CA PHE A 298 14.38 -2.99 -13.17
C PHE A 298 13.17 -3.04 -14.13
N ASP A 299 13.36 -3.62 -15.30
CA ASP A 299 12.29 -3.93 -16.25
C ASP A 299 11.55 -5.21 -15.82
N PRO A 300 10.30 -5.13 -15.33
CA PRO A 300 9.59 -6.30 -14.84
C PRO A 300 9.20 -7.28 -15.96
N VAL A 301 9.15 -6.82 -17.22
CA VAL A 301 8.78 -7.66 -18.37
C VAL A 301 9.93 -8.59 -18.73
N THR A 302 11.13 -8.04 -18.85
CA THR A 302 12.33 -8.80 -19.21
C THR A 302 13.06 -9.38 -18.00
N ARG A 303 12.70 -8.93 -16.79
CA ARG A 303 13.38 -9.23 -15.51
C ARG A 303 14.86 -8.86 -15.55
N GLN A 304 15.18 -7.74 -16.20
CA GLN A 304 16.54 -7.25 -16.38
C GLN A 304 16.71 -5.85 -15.81
N TRP A 305 17.93 -5.56 -15.36
CA TRP A 305 18.35 -4.21 -14.99
C TRP A 305 18.86 -3.48 -16.23
N ILE A 306 18.23 -2.35 -16.55
CA ILE A 306 18.54 -1.53 -17.72
C ILE A 306 19.26 -0.27 -17.26
N ASP A 307 20.43 -0.03 -17.82
CA ASP A 307 21.21 1.19 -17.60
C ASP A 307 20.48 2.41 -18.16
N VAL A 308 20.16 3.37 -17.28
CA VAL A 308 19.50 4.64 -17.64
C VAL A 308 20.46 5.83 -17.52
N GLY A 309 21.76 5.58 -17.30
CA GLY A 309 22.77 6.59 -17.11
C GLY A 309 22.70 7.26 -15.74
N GLY A 310 23.27 8.45 -15.65
CA GLY A 310 23.20 9.28 -14.46
C GLY A 310 24.33 10.30 -14.42
N THR A 311 24.17 11.32 -13.59
CA THR A 311 25.21 12.30 -13.29
C THR A 311 25.65 12.11 -11.85
N VAL A 312 26.94 11.85 -11.66
CA VAL A 312 27.54 11.55 -10.36
C VAL A 312 27.99 12.85 -9.69
N ASP A 313 27.58 13.03 -8.43
CA ASP A 313 28.12 14.00 -7.49
C ASP A 313 28.99 13.25 -6.48
N GLU A 314 30.29 13.15 -6.78
CA GLU A 314 31.25 12.40 -5.96
C GLU A 314 31.40 12.96 -4.55
N LYS A 315 31.29 14.28 -4.40
CA LYS A 315 31.42 14.97 -3.11
C LYS A 315 30.17 14.74 -2.26
N GLY A 316 29.00 14.86 -2.86
CA GLY A 316 27.71 14.57 -2.21
C GLY A 316 27.44 13.09 -2.01
N LYS A 317 28.21 12.20 -2.67
CA LYS A 317 27.99 10.75 -2.74
C LYS A 317 26.58 10.41 -3.23
N LYS A 318 26.19 11.05 -4.33
CA LYS A 318 24.87 10.93 -4.95
C LYS A 318 25.00 10.74 -6.46
N ILE A 319 24.08 10.01 -7.05
CA ILE A 319 23.89 9.97 -8.50
C ILE A 319 22.45 10.36 -8.79
N TRP A 320 22.21 11.10 -9.86
CA TRP A 320 20.85 11.46 -10.27
C TRP A 320 20.61 11.26 -11.76
N VAL A 321 19.36 11.02 -12.10
CA VAL A 321 18.89 10.77 -13.48
C VAL A 321 17.48 11.33 -13.65
N TYR A 322 17.11 11.70 -14.88
CA TYR A 322 15.74 12.07 -15.23
C TYR A 322 15.01 10.87 -15.83
N VAL A 323 13.86 10.52 -15.27
CA VAL A 323 13.08 9.33 -15.66
C VAL A 323 11.63 9.68 -15.96
N TRP A 324 10.99 8.88 -16.80
CA TRP A 324 9.60 9.07 -17.25
C TRP A 324 8.62 8.07 -16.65
N HIS A 325 9.12 7.15 -15.83
CA HIS A 325 8.34 6.17 -15.11
C HIS A 325 8.92 6.05 -13.70
N PHE A 326 8.21 5.37 -12.83
CA PHE A 326 8.63 5.15 -11.45
C PHE A 326 8.41 3.68 -11.12
N THR A 327 9.51 3.04 -10.77
CA THR A 327 9.66 1.61 -10.43
C THR A 327 10.93 1.52 -9.57
N GLN A 328 11.51 0.34 -9.45
CA GLN A 328 12.73 0.08 -8.73
C GLN A 328 13.98 0.51 -9.51
N TYR A 329 14.88 1.20 -8.81
CA TYR A 329 16.19 1.63 -9.29
C TYR A 329 17.30 1.11 -8.39
N SER A 330 18.49 0.96 -8.93
CA SER A 330 19.69 0.55 -8.20
C SER A 330 20.92 1.28 -8.72
N LEU A 331 21.99 1.27 -7.93
CA LEU A 331 23.31 1.69 -8.37
C LEU A 331 24.04 0.52 -9.06
N ALA A 332 24.76 0.79 -10.14
CA ALA A 332 25.71 -0.14 -10.76
C ALA A 332 27.02 0.56 -11.12
N SER A 333 28.09 -0.21 -11.28
CA SER A 333 29.40 0.24 -11.79
C SER A 333 29.67 -0.46 -13.12
N ARG A 334 30.15 0.29 -14.12
CA ARG A 334 30.49 -0.26 -15.45
C ARG A 334 31.86 -0.91 -15.52
#